data_AF-A0A7Z9QY73-F1
#
_entry.id   AF-A0A7Z9QY73-F1
#
_cell.length_a   1.000
_cell.length_b   1.000
_cell.length_c   1.000
_cell.angle_alpha   90.00
_cell.angle_beta   90.00
_cell.angle_gamma   90.00
#
_symmetry.space_group_name_H-M   'P 1'
#
loop_
_entity.id
_entity.type
_entity.pdbx_description
1 polymer ?
#
loop_
_entity_poly.entity_id
_entity_poly.type
_entity_poly.pdbx_seq_one_letter_code
_entity_poly.pdbx_strand_id
1 'polypeptide(L)'
;MSVIIFSILVSLANANWVAFNDCVYRDGQRIAKNITKFGIGRGNPHPESGNLLDQSNGSDTGAKVTFLEHKSTGNSINSATDKAEFANGSDAANIFNDFVDATGNMSYNDGPGWYLDLKIEGLDSAGQYTFVGTVQRNGGGGYKERVTNWKILDAKAFKNESSKGVHTISEDSIEFSTGDNSSGYVARWTGIQSGDDGTIIIRTSHSIGSDNGGIDGAHAYKGYAGGVFMLEFHGRGTSVKAKRKLTTMWSLLKSTY
;
A
#
# COMPACT_ATOMS: atom_id res chain seq x y z
N MET A 1 7.20 12.44 32.48
CA MET A 1 7.60 12.46 31.05
C MET A 1 6.50 11.76 30.29
N SER A 2 5.53 12.52 29.77
CA SER A 2 4.32 11.95 29.14
C SER A 2 4.63 11.59 27.70
N VAL A 3 4.57 10.30 27.39
CA VAL A 3 4.64 9.81 26.01
C VAL A 3 3.25 9.99 25.40
N ILE A 4 3.14 10.89 24.44
CA ILE A 4 1.94 11.06 23.61
C ILE A 4 1.92 9.90 22.64
N ILE A 5 1.17 8.85 22.99
CA ILE A 5 0.73 7.81 22.05
C ILE A 5 -0.61 8.31 21.50
N PHE A 6 -0.60 9.13 20.45
CA PHE A 6 -1.85 9.65 19.87
C PHE A 6 -1.87 9.72 18.34
N SER A 7 -0.97 9.00 17.64
CA SER A 7 -0.87 9.15 16.18
C SER A 7 -1.43 7.97 15.38
N ILE A 8 -1.69 6.81 15.99
CA ILE A 8 -2.12 5.60 15.26
C ILE A 8 -3.62 5.31 15.46
N LEU A 9 -4.22 5.71 16.59
CA LEU A 9 -5.66 5.54 16.84
C LEU A 9 -6.55 6.56 16.10
N VAL A 10 -5.98 7.64 15.56
CA VAL A 10 -6.77 8.74 14.96
C VAL A 10 -7.13 8.50 13.49
N SER A 11 -6.43 7.62 12.75
CA SER A 11 -6.74 7.44 11.32
C SER A 11 -8.03 6.65 11.10
N LEU A 12 -8.28 5.59 11.89
CA LEU A 12 -9.49 4.78 11.77
C LEU A 12 -10.78 5.53 12.14
N ALA A 13 -10.69 6.64 12.88
CA ALA A 13 -11.87 7.38 13.37
C ALA A 13 -12.53 8.28 12.31
N ASN A 14 -11.91 8.48 11.13
CA ASN A 14 -12.43 9.35 10.07
C ASN A 14 -12.60 8.64 8.71
N ALA A 15 -12.35 7.34 8.64
CA ALA A 15 -12.60 6.57 7.42
C ALA A 15 -14.09 6.29 7.24
N ASN A 16 -14.57 6.49 6.02
CA ASN A 16 -15.91 6.04 5.62
C ASN A 16 -15.94 4.52 5.43
N TRP A 17 -14.86 3.94 4.90
CA TRP A 17 -14.65 2.50 4.83
C TRP A 17 -13.15 2.17 4.78
N VAL A 18 -12.82 0.97 5.22
CA VAL A 18 -11.47 0.38 5.13
C VAL A 18 -11.62 -0.99 4.47
N ALA A 19 -10.79 -1.28 3.48
CA ALA A 19 -10.74 -2.57 2.82
C ALA A 19 -9.34 -3.16 2.90
N PHE A 20 -9.28 -4.49 3.05
CA PHE A 20 -8.05 -5.25 3.10
C PHE A 20 -8.09 -6.36 2.07
N ASN A 21 -6.91 -6.71 1.56
CA ASN A 21 -6.74 -7.84 0.67
C ASN A 21 -5.52 -8.65 1.07
N ASP A 22 -5.68 -9.96 1.13
CA ASP A 22 -4.59 -10.92 1.17
C ASP A 22 -4.33 -11.43 -0.26
N CYS A 23 -3.17 -11.07 -0.82
CA CYS A 23 -2.84 -11.34 -2.22
C CYS A 23 -2.46 -12.80 -2.50
N VAL A 24 -2.26 -13.59 -1.45
CA VAL A 24 -1.65 -14.92 -1.54
C VAL A 24 -2.33 -15.93 -0.63
N TYR A 25 -3.57 -15.62 -0.22
CA TYR A 25 -4.33 -16.45 0.71
C TYR A 25 -4.35 -17.93 0.30
N ARG A 26 -4.25 -18.81 1.29
CA ARG A 26 -4.48 -20.25 1.18
C ARG A 26 -5.32 -20.75 2.33
N ASP A 27 -6.06 -21.83 2.08
CA ASP A 27 -6.83 -22.50 3.12
C ASP A 27 -5.95 -22.91 4.30
N GLY A 28 -6.39 -22.54 5.50
CA GLY A 28 -5.66 -22.75 6.75
C GLY A 28 -4.92 -21.53 7.27
N GLN A 29 -4.77 -20.45 6.48
CA GLN A 29 -4.28 -19.16 6.97
C GLN A 29 -5.35 -18.43 7.78
N ARG A 30 -4.91 -17.62 8.73
CA ARG A 30 -5.81 -16.78 9.53
C ARG A 30 -6.22 -15.58 8.70
N ILE A 31 -7.53 -15.42 8.57
CA ILE A 31 -8.13 -14.26 7.91
C ILE A 31 -9.39 -13.83 8.66
N ALA A 32 -9.54 -12.53 8.87
CA ALA A 32 -10.75 -11.95 9.43
C ALA A 32 -11.91 -12.01 8.41
N LYS A 33 -13.10 -11.63 8.87
CA LYS A 33 -14.26 -11.47 7.98
C LYS A 33 -14.03 -10.30 7.02
N ASN A 34 -14.66 -10.40 5.85
CA ASN A 34 -14.74 -9.32 4.85
C ASN A 34 -13.39 -8.88 4.26
N ILE A 35 -12.38 -9.76 4.29
CA ILE A 35 -11.09 -9.53 3.63
C ILE A 35 -11.14 -10.17 2.25
N THR A 36 -10.74 -9.44 1.21
CA THR A 36 -10.67 -9.97 -0.15
C THR A 36 -9.38 -10.76 -0.37
N LYS A 37 -9.36 -11.57 -1.42
CA LYS A 37 -8.30 -12.57 -1.66
C LYS A 37 -7.72 -12.48 -3.07
N PHE A 38 -7.79 -11.31 -3.69
CA PHE A 38 -7.41 -11.14 -5.08
C PHE A 38 -5.89 -11.14 -5.22
N GLY A 39 -5.38 -11.81 -6.24
CA GLY A 39 -3.95 -11.92 -6.47
C GLY A 39 -3.67 -12.65 -7.78
N ILE A 40 -2.39 -12.84 -8.10
CA ILE A 40 -1.97 -13.52 -9.33
C ILE A 40 -0.83 -14.48 -9.06
N GLY A 41 -0.40 -15.13 -10.14
CA GLY A 41 0.77 -15.99 -10.17
C GLY A 41 0.40 -17.46 -10.23
N ARG A 42 1.36 -18.27 -10.69
CA ARG A 42 1.21 -19.72 -10.75
C ARG A 42 0.83 -20.25 -9.38
N GLY A 43 -0.17 -21.13 -9.36
CA GLY A 43 -0.68 -21.75 -8.15
C GLY A 43 -1.63 -20.89 -7.31
N ASN A 44 -1.95 -19.65 -7.74
CA ASN A 44 -2.99 -18.85 -7.09
C ASN A 44 -4.39 -19.44 -7.36
N PRO A 45 -5.19 -19.76 -6.32
CA PRO A 45 -6.52 -20.32 -6.49
C PRO A 45 -7.63 -19.24 -6.52
N HIS A 46 -7.27 -17.96 -6.45
CA HIS A 46 -8.23 -16.85 -6.33
C HIS A 46 -8.32 -16.00 -7.59
N PRO A 47 -9.40 -15.20 -7.76
CA PRO A 47 -9.50 -14.29 -8.88
C PRO A 47 -8.39 -13.23 -8.88
N GLU A 48 -8.02 -12.78 -10.08
CA GLU A 48 -7.00 -11.74 -10.30
C GLU A 48 -7.57 -10.31 -10.22
N SER A 49 -8.89 -10.20 -10.11
CA SER A 49 -9.59 -8.93 -10.01
C SER A 49 -10.93 -9.06 -9.29
N GLY A 50 -11.40 -7.93 -8.75
CA GLY A 50 -12.72 -7.83 -8.14
C GLY A 50 -12.86 -6.58 -7.28
N ASN A 51 -14.08 -6.37 -6.76
CA ASN A 51 -14.37 -5.24 -5.88
C ASN A 51 -13.92 -5.54 -4.46
N LEU A 52 -13.29 -4.54 -3.83
CA LEU A 52 -12.91 -4.57 -2.43
C LEU A 52 -14.16 -4.46 -1.54
N LEU A 53 -14.11 -5.13 -0.39
CA LEU A 53 -15.18 -5.13 0.60
C LEU A 53 -14.80 -4.26 1.80
N ASP A 54 -15.78 -3.53 2.32
CA ASP A 54 -15.64 -2.83 3.60
C ASP A 54 -15.48 -3.86 4.71
N GLN A 55 -14.36 -3.79 5.41
CA GLN A 55 -13.99 -4.71 6.48
C GLN A 55 -15.07 -4.78 7.57
N SER A 56 -15.72 -3.65 7.88
CA SER A 56 -16.64 -3.53 9.01
C SER A 56 -17.97 -4.28 8.80
N ASN A 57 -18.48 -4.31 7.56
CA ASN A 57 -19.84 -4.75 7.26
C ASN A 57 -19.96 -5.66 6.01
N GLY A 58 -18.89 -5.81 5.22
CA GLY A 58 -18.84 -6.67 4.04
C GLY A 58 -19.53 -6.09 2.80
N SER A 59 -19.93 -4.82 2.82
CA SER A 59 -20.50 -4.14 1.66
C SER A 59 -19.44 -3.88 0.59
N ASP A 60 -19.90 -3.82 -0.66
CA ASP A 60 -19.05 -3.43 -1.80
C ASP A 60 -18.65 -1.96 -1.68
N THR A 61 -17.35 -1.68 -1.75
CA THR A 61 -16.81 -0.31 -1.66
C THR A 61 -16.90 0.47 -2.97
N GLY A 62 -17.14 -0.21 -4.10
CA GLY A 62 -17.02 0.31 -5.45
C GLY A 62 -15.57 0.38 -5.98
N ALA A 63 -14.57 0.19 -5.11
CA ALA A 63 -13.16 0.15 -5.52
C ALA A 63 -12.81 -1.22 -6.10
N LYS A 64 -12.52 -1.28 -7.40
CA LYS A 64 -12.11 -2.50 -8.09
C LYS A 64 -10.60 -2.59 -8.17
N VAL A 65 -10.04 -3.75 -7.82
CA VAL A 65 -8.63 -4.05 -8.06
C VAL A 65 -8.44 -4.99 -9.24
N THR A 66 -7.38 -4.78 -10.01
CA THR A 66 -6.92 -5.68 -11.07
C THR A 66 -5.41 -5.80 -10.99
N PHE A 67 -4.91 -7.02 -10.88
CA PHE A 67 -3.48 -7.31 -10.91
C PHE A 67 -3.02 -7.55 -12.35
N LEU A 68 -1.97 -6.85 -12.77
CA LEU A 68 -1.41 -6.93 -14.11
C LEU A 68 0.07 -7.26 -14.02
N GLU A 69 0.42 -8.48 -14.44
CA GLU A 69 1.81 -8.89 -14.61
C GLU A 69 2.38 -8.31 -15.91
N HIS A 70 3.52 -7.64 -15.81
CA HIS A 70 4.28 -7.20 -16.97
C HIS A 70 5.51 -8.09 -17.15
N LYS A 71 5.49 -8.82 -18.27
CA LYS A 71 6.38 -9.94 -18.55
C LYS A 71 7.84 -9.56 -18.45
N SER A 72 8.56 -10.38 -17.69
CA SER A 72 10.01 -10.44 -17.64
C SER A 72 10.55 -11.43 -18.67
N THR A 73 11.86 -11.40 -18.88
CA THR A 73 12.59 -12.45 -19.63
C THR A 73 12.66 -13.79 -18.88
N GLY A 74 12.18 -13.86 -17.63
CA GLY A 74 12.13 -15.05 -16.79
C GLY A 74 10.72 -15.67 -16.67
N ASN A 75 10.54 -16.51 -15.66
CA ASN A 75 9.24 -17.13 -15.38
C ASN A 75 8.24 -16.10 -14.87
N SER A 76 6.95 -16.36 -15.13
CA SER A 76 5.88 -15.56 -14.55
C SER A 76 5.88 -15.59 -13.02
N ILE A 77 5.15 -14.66 -12.42
CA ILE A 77 4.94 -14.60 -10.97
C ILE A 77 4.50 -15.95 -10.43
N ASN A 78 5.08 -16.32 -9.28
CA ASN A 78 4.67 -17.49 -8.52
C ASN A 78 4.11 -17.05 -7.17
N SER A 79 2.92 -17.54 -6.84
CA SER A 79 2.35 -17.35 -5.51
C SER A 79 2.98 -18.37 -4.57
N ALA A 80 3.62 -17.89 -3.50
CA ALA A 80 4.30 -18.72 -2.50
C ALA A 80 3.63 -18.57 -1.13
N THR A 81 3.82 -19.57 -0.26
CA THR A 81 3.14 -19.70 1.05
C THR A 81 4.14 -19.72 2.21
N ASP A 82 5.27 -19.03 2.05
CA ASP A 82 6.32 -18.99 3.06
C ASP A 82 5.77 -18.36 4.36
N LYS A 83 5.92 -19.06 5.50
CA LYS A 83 5.45 -18.58 6.80
C LYS A 83 6.24 -17.38 7.26
N ALA A 84 5.51 -16.35 7.66
CA ALA A 84 6.07 -15.06 8.01
C ALA A 84 5.25 -14.40 9.12
N GLU A 85 5.93 -13.53 9.87
CA GLU A 85 5.32 -12.69 10.90
C GLU A 85 5.97 -11.30 10.84
N PHE A 86 5.20 -10.28 11.21
CA PHE A 86 5.70 -8.94 11.45
C PHE A 86 6.05 -8.77 12.93
N ALA A 87 7.16 -8.10 13.24
CA ALA A 87 7.52 -7.81 14.63
C ALA A 87 6.39 -7.03 15.34
N ASN A 88 6.07 -7.41 16.57
CA ASN A 88 5.06 -6.73 17.37
C ASN A 88 5.37 -5.24 17.53
N GLY A 89 4.36 -4.39 17.34
CA GLY A 89 4.50 -2.94 17.41
C GLY A 89 5.07 -2.28 16.14
N SER A 90 5.47 -3.06 15.13
CA SER A 90 5.80 -2.52 13.80
C SER A 90 4.57 -1.91 13.11
N ASP A 91 4.80 -1.07 12.10
CA ASP A 91 3.72 -0.50 11.29
C ASP A 91 2.87 -1.60 10.66
N ALA A 92 3.50 -2.61 10.05
CA ALA A 92 2.78 -3.73 9.45
C ALA A 92 1.97 -4.51 10.49
N ALA A 93 2.53 -4.81 11.67
CA ALA A 93 1.81 -5.52 12.72
C ALA A 93 0.58 -4.72 13.19
N ASN A 94 0.73 -3.41 13.41
CA ASN A 94 -0.36 -2.56 13.90
C ASN A 94 -1.51 -2.41 12.88
N ILE A 95 -1.24 -2.57 11.58
CA ILE A 95 -2.23 -2.42 10.52
C ILE A 95 -2.87 -3.77 10.17
N PHE A 96 -2.09 -4.85 10.12
CA PHE A 96 -2.51 -6.10 9.48
C PHE A 96 -2.76 -7.25 10.46
N ASN A 97 -2.10 -7.32 11.61
CA ASN A 97 -2.13 -8.53 12.44
C ASN A 97 -3.52 -8.89 12.96
N ASP A 98 -4.45 -7.95 13.09
CA ASP A 98 -5.83 -8.28 13.51
C ASP A 98 -6.68 -8.84 12.34
N PHE A 99 -6.28 -8.62 11.08
CA PHE A 99 -7.09 -8.91 9.90
C PHE A 99 -6.57 -10.05 9.03
N VAL A 100 -5.25 -10.15 8.87
CA VAL A 100 -4.57 -11.13 8.01
C VAL A 100 -3.31 -11.63 8.72
N ASP A 101 -2.81 -12.79 8.33
CA ASP A 101 -1.44 -13.19 8.67
C ASP A 101 -0.48 -12.83 7.53
N ALA A 102 0.81 -12.74 7.83
CA ALA A 102 1.82 -12.27 6.87
C ALA A 102 2.30 -13.36 5.89
N THR A 103 1.70 -14.56 5.94
CA THR A 103 2.20 -15.73 5.21
C THR A 103 2.03 -15.56 3.71
N GLY A 104 3.12 -15.80 3.00
CA GLY A 104 3.14 -15.86 1.55
C GLY A 104 3.58 -14.56 0.88
N ASN A 105 3.82 -14.68 -0.42
CA ASN A 105 4.29 -13.58 -1.26
C ASN A 105 4.12 -13.90 -2.75
N MET A 106 4.03 -12.86 -3.59
CA MET A 106 4.14 -13.00 -5.03
C MET A 106 5.61 -12.86 -5.43
N SER A 107 6.23 -13.99 -5.70
CA SER A 107 7.65 -14.09 -6.05
C SER A 107 7.89 -13.97 -7.55
N TYR A 108 8.91 -13.19 -7.91
CA TYR A 108 9.44 -13.12 -9.26
C TYR A 108 10.72 -13.91 -9.35
N ASN A 109 10.94 -14.50 -10.51
CA ASN A 109 12.19 -15.17 -10.82
C ASN A 109 13.25 -14.18 -11.32
N ASP A 110 14.49 -14.67 -11.37
CA ASP A 110 15.74 -13.95 -11.52
C ASP A 110 15.96 -13.36 -12.93
N GLY A 111 15.08 -12.47 -13.40
CA GLY A 111 15.18 -11.84 -14.72
C GLY A 111 14.89 -10.34 -14.69
N PRO A 112 15.53 -9.54 -15.57
CA PRO A 112 15.27 -8.11 -15.65
C PRO A 112 13.88 -7.78 -16.20
N GLY A 113 13.42 -6.56 -15.88
CA GLY A 113 12.29 -5.91 -16.56
C GLY A 113 10.91 -6.33 -16.07
N TRP A 114 10.82 -7.10 -14.99
CA TRP A 114 9.54 -7.41 -14.38
C TRP A 114 9.01 -6.23 -13.55
N TYR A 115 7.70 -6.05 -13.62
CA TYR A 115 6.94 -5.28 -12.64
C TYR A 115 5.51 -5.81 -12.59
N LEU A 116 4.82 -5.48 -11.51
CA LEU A 116 3.40 -5.72 -11.34
C LEU A 116 2.71 -4.43 -10.99
N ASP A 117 1.61 -4.22 -11.69
CA ASP A 117 0.69 -3.13 -11.44
C ASP A 117 -0.55 -3.68 -10.73
N LEU A 118 -0.78 -3.19 -9.52
CA LEU A 118 -2.07 -3.23 -8.87
C LEU A 118 -2.84 -1.98 -9.33
N LYS A 119 -3.71 -2.17 -10.32
CA LYS A 119 -4.62 -1.11 -10.77
C LYS A 119 -5.82 -1.05 -9.83
N ILE A 120 -6.11 0.14 -9.31
CA ILE A 120 -7.27 0.40 -8.45
C ILE A 120 -8.16 1.39 -9.18
N GLU A 121 -9.39 0.98 -9.50
CA GLU A 121 -10.36 1.70 -10.31
C GLU A 121 -11.66 1.94 -9.53
N GLY A 122 -12.53 2.81 -10.04
CA GLY A 122 -13.82 3.11 -9.42
C GLY A 122 -13.70 4.04 -8.20
N LEU A 123 -12.54 4.68 -8.01
CA LEU A 123 -12.34 5.66 -6.97
C LEU A 123 -13.11 6.94 -7.28
N ASP A 124 -13.66 7.58 -6.24
CA ASP A 124 -14.20 8.93 -6.34
C ASP A 124 -13.04 9.90 -6.57
N SER A 125 -12.99 10.55 -7.73
CA SER A 125 -11.90 11.45 -8.08
C SER A 125 -11.86 12.75 -7.25
N ALA A 126 -12.92 13.04 -6.49
CA ALA A 126 -12.93 14.09 -5.46
C ALA A 126 -12.63 13.55 -4.04
N GLY A 127 -12.47 12.23 -3.92
CA GLY A 127 -12.16 11.50 -2.71
C GLY A 127 -10.72 11.67 -2.22
N GLN A 128 -10.49 11.29 -0.97
CA GLN A 128 -9.16 11.10 -0.41
C GLN A 128 -8.99 9.68 0.10
N TYR A 129 -7.87 9.07 -0.27
CA TYR A 129 -7.57 7.69 0.06
C TYR A 129 -6.22 7.55 0.78
N THR A 130 -6.09 6.45 1.50
CA THR A 130 -4.80 5.96 2.00
C THR A 130 -4.57 4.55 1.47
N PHE A 131 -3.40 4.32 0.89
CA PHE A 131 -2.94 2.99 0.50
C PHE A 131 -1.80 2.56 1.40
N VAL A 132 -1.83 1.31 1.84
CA VAL A 132 -0.72 0.66 2.56
C VAL A 132 -0.47 -0.71 1.97
N GLY A 133 0.78 -1.03 1.61
CA GLY A 133 1.17 -2.34 1.09
C GLY A 133 2.44 -2.86 1.75
N THR A 134 2.52 -4.18 1.94
CA THR A 134 3.73 -4.83 2.44
C THR A 134 3.84 -6.30 2.06
N VAL A 135 5.04 -6.85 2.24
CA VAL A 135 5.40 -8.25 2.09
C VAL A 135 6.46 -8.57 3.13
N GLN A 136 6.39 -9.78 3.71
CA GLN A 136 7.50 -10.39 4.44
C GLN A 136 7.63 -11.84 3.99
N ARG A 137 8.72 -12.18 3.30
CA ARG A 137 8.99 -13.56 2.91
C ARG A 137 9.59 -14.40 4.03
N ASN A 138 10.22 -13.77 5.02
CA ASN A 138 10.95 -14.46 6.08
C ASN A 138 12.10 -15.35 5.55
N GLY A 139 12.83 -14.88 4.54
CA GLY A 139 13.98 -15.60 3.96
C GLY A 139 15.28 -15.50 4.79
N GLY A 140 15.28 -14.67 5.83
CA GLY A 140 16.45 -14.43 6.69
C GLY A 140 17.53 -13.57 6.03
N GLY A 141 18.72 -13.52 6.65
CA GLY A 141 19.78 -12.57 6.30
C GLY A 141 20.23 -12.59 4.83
N GLY A 142 20.26 -13.77 4.19
CA GLY A 142 20.61 -13.91 2.77
C GLY A 142 19.54 -13.40 1.78
N TYR A 143 18.39 -12.95 2.29
CA TYR A 143 17.30 -12.39 1.50
C TYR A 143 17.15 -10.87 1.70
N LYS A 144 18.03 -10.23 2.49
CA LYS A 144 18.02 -8.77 2.68
C LYS A 144 18.19 -8.00 1.37
N GLU A 145 19.00 -8.53 0.46
CA GLU A 145 19.20 -8.03 -0.91
C GLU A 145 17.93 -8.08 -1.79
N ARG A 146 16.87 -8.79 -1.39
CA ARG A 146 15.61 -8.91 -2.14
C ARG A 146 14.74 -7.70 -1.85
N VAL A 147 15.12 -6.59 -2.46
CA VAL A 147 14.48 -5.28 -2.30
C VAL A 147 13.41 -5.10 -3.36
N THR A 148 12.25 -4.63 -2.90
CA THR A 148 11.14 -4.26 -3.78
C THR A 148 11.06 -2.74 -3.85
N ASN A 149 11.02 -2.21 -5.05
CA ASN A 149 10.61 -0.83 -5.31
C ASN A 149 9.08 -0.79 -5.33
N TRP A 150 8.50 0.12 -4.55
CA TRP A 150 7.07 0.40 -4.53
C TRP A 150 6.87 1.80 -5.08
N LYS A 151 5.92 1.96 -5.99
CA LYS A 151 5.62 3.23 -6.64
C LYS A 151 4.13 3.48 -6.76
N ILE A 152 3.71 4.71 -6.48
CA ILE A 152 2.36 5.20 -6.83
C ILE A 152 2.40 5.93 -8.17
N LEU A 153 1.44 5.62 -9.04
CA LEU A 153 1.30 6.17 -10.39
C LEU A 153 -0.14 6.65 -10.59
N ASP A 154 -0.32 7.57 -11.54
CA ASP A 154 -1.61 8.12 -12.00
C ASP A 154 -2.48 8.81 -10.93
N ALA A 155 -1.96 8.98 -9.71
CA ALA A 155 -2.56 9.83 -8.70
C ALA A 155 -2.24 11.31 -8.95
N LYS A 156 -3.25 12.19 -8.81
CA LYS A 156 -3.08 13.64 -8.94
C LYS A 156 -2.39 14.27 -7.74
N ALA A 157 -2.63 13.70 -6.56
CA ALA A 157 -2.06 14.14 -5.32
C ALA A 157 -1.88 12.93 -4.41
N PHE A 158 -0.82 12.93 -3.62
CA PHE A 158 -0.52 11.96 -2.59
C PHE A 158 0.60 12.53 -1.71
N LYS A 159 0.77 11.94 -0.53
CA LYS A 159 1.89 12.20 0.36
C LYS A 159 2.50 10.89 0.82
N ASN A 160 3.81 10.77 0.73
CA ASN A 160 4.55 9.63 1.26
C ASN A 160 4.55 9.68 2.79
N GLU A 161 4.01 8.62 3.40
CA GLU A 161 3.99 8.42 4.85
C GLU A 161 4.41 6.97 5.18
N SER A 162 5.28 6.41 4.34
CA SER A 162 5.85 5.06 4.48
C SER A 162 6.63 4.94 5.79
N SER A 163 6.85 3.70 6.24
CA SER A 163 7.51 3.44 7.52
C SER A 163 8.83 4.18 7.67
N LYS A 164 9.10 4.68 8.87
CA LYS A 164 10.42 5.20 9.19
C LYS A 164 11.47 4.08 9.02
N GLY A 165 12.46 4.32 8.16
CA GLY A 165 13.54 3.36 7.88
C GLY A 165 13.45 2.70 6.51
N VAL A 166 12.38 2.92 5.74
CA VAL A 166 12.42 2.63 4.30
C VAL A 166 13.40 3.58 3.60
N HIS A 167 13.90 3.16 2.45
CA HIS A 167 14.70 4.01 1.58
C HIS A 167 13.78 4.81 0.66
N THR A 168 13.78 6.14 0.83
CA THR A 168 12.98 7.03 -0.02
C THR A 168 13.79 7.46 -1.23
N ILE A 169 13.32 7.09 -2.41
CA ILE A 169 13.90 7.57 -3.69
C ILE A 169 13.28 8.92 -4.04
N SER A 170 11.95 9.01 -3.90
CA SER A 170 11.14 10.18 -4.19
C SER A 170 9.80 10.10 -3.46
N GLU A 171 8.98 11.16 -3.54
CA GLU A 171 7.66 11.16 -2.91
C GLU A 171 6.77 10.01 -3.42
N ASP A 172 6.92 9.63 -4.69
CA ASP A 172 6.15 8.57 -5.33
C ASP A 172 6.81 7.19 -5.24
N SER A 173 8.06 7.07 -4.77
CA SER A 173 8.83 5.81 -4.84
C SER A 173 9.68 5.53 -3.60
N ILE A 174 9.54 4.32 -3.06
CA ILE A 174 10.28 3.84 -1.89
C ILE A 174 10.78 2.42 -2.10
N GLU A 175 11.80 2.04 -1.33
CA GLU A 175 12.38 0.71 -1.32
C GLU A 175 12.56 0.18 0.10
N PHE A 176 12.31 -1.12 0.26
CA PHE A 176 12.74 -1.89 1.42
C PHE A 176 12.87 -3.37 1.05
N SER A 177 13.60 -4.13 1.87
CA SER A 177 13.69 -5.58 1.69
C SER A 177 12.35 -6.22 1.98
N THR A 178 11.80 -6.94 1.00
CA THR A 178 10.61 -7.79 1.18
C THR A 178 11.00 -9.25 1.38
N GLY A 179 12.26 -9.60 1.10
CA GLY A 179 12.83 -10.90 1.42
C GLY A 179 13.08 -11.12 2.92
N ASP A 180 13.43 -10.05 3.63
CA ASP A 180 13.55 -10.00 5.09
C ASP A 180 13.03 -8.64 5.62
N ASN A 181 11.70 -8.56 5.76
CA ASN A 181 10.96 -7.45 6.34
C ASN A 181 10.45 -7.76 7.75
N SER A 182 11.28 -8.38 8.59
CA SER A 182 10.88 -8.73 9.98
C SER A 182 10.57 -7.50 10.82
N SER A 183 11.20 -6.36 10.49
CA SER A 183 10.89 -5.04 11.05
C SER A 183 9.48 -4.52 10.75
N GLY A 184 8.76 -5.14 9.81
CA GLY A 184 7.38 -4.78 9.47
C GLY A 184 7.23 -3.40 8.82
N TYR A 185 8.12 -3.07 7.88
CA TYR A 185 8.00 -1.86 7.08
C TYR A 185 6.83 -1.95 6.11
N VAL A 186 6.21 -0.80 5.82
CA VAL A 186 5.14 -0.67 4.83
C VAL A 186 5.43 0.46 3.85
N ALA A 187 5.02 0.25 2.60
CA ALA A 187 4.81 1.34 1.65
C ALA A 187 3.48 2.02 2.01
N ARG A 188 3.47 3.34 2.20
CA ARG A 188 2.25 4.08 2.52
C ARG A 188 2.20 5.42 1.78
N TRP A 189 1.06 5.66 1.16
CA TRP A 189 0.69 6.97 0.65
C TRP A 189 -0.66 7.39 1.23
N THR A 190 -0.76 8.63 1.66
CA THR A 190 -1.96 9.24 2.25
C THR A 190 -2.43 10.42 1.43
N GLY A 191 -3.66 10.88 1.66
CA GLY A 191 -4.24 12.01 0.94
C GLY A 191 -4.31 11.79 -0.57
N ILE A 192 -4.40 10.52 -0.99
CA ILE A 192 -4.38 10.13 -2.39
C ILE A 192 -5.65 10.66 -3.05
N GLN A 193 -5.48 11.41 -4.14
CA GLN A 193 -6.55 11.76 -5.07
C GLN A 193 -6.26 11.06 -6.39
N SER A 194 -7.21 10.25 -6.86
CA SER A 194 -7.06 9.50 -8.10
C SER A 194 -7.01 10.43 -9.33
N GLY A 195 -6.69 9.83 -10.48
CA GLY A 195 -6.97 10.42 -11.79
C GLY A 195 -8.44 10.84 -11.94
N ASP A 196 -8.73 11.67 -12.95
CA ASP A 196 -10.11 12.08 -13.29
C ASP A 196 -11.01 10.88 -13.64
N ASP A 197 -10.38 9.81 -14.12
CA ASP A 197 -11.00 8.52 -14.45
C ASP A 197 -11.24 7.61 -13.24
N GLY A 198 -10.89 8.06 -12.02
CA GLY A 198 -11.06 7.27 -10.81
C GLY A 198 -9.99 6.16 -10.63
N THR A 199 -8.83 6.31 -11.27
CA THR A 199 -7.76 5.31 -11.25
C THR A 199 -6.53 5.76 -10.46
N ILE A 200 -5.89 4.81 -9.77
CA ILE A 200 -4.47 4.87 -9.39
C ILE A 200 -3.81 3.52 -9.70
N ILE A 201 -2.48 3.51 -9.81
CA ILE A 201 -1.70 2.27 -9.94
C ILE A 201 -0.65 2.22 -8.82
N ILE A 202 -0.57 1.08 -8.14
CA ILE A 202 0.57 0.75 -7.28
C ILE A 202 1.44 -0.24 -8.04
N ARG A 203 2.64 0.22 -8.41
CA ARG A 203 3.63 -0.60 -9.09
C ARG A 203 4.62 -1.17 -8.10
N THR A 204 4.91 -2.46 -8.25
CA THR A 204 6.02 -3.13 -7.57
C THR A 204 7.00 -3.69 -8.58
N SER A 205 8.29 -3.49 -8.34
CA SER A 205 9.38 -4.07 -9.14
C SER A 205 10.54 -4.48 -8.24
N HIS A 206 11.60 -5.05 -8.81
CA HIS A 206 12.90 -5.10 -8.14
C HIS A 206 13.41 -3.67 -7.87
N SER A 207 14.44 -3.54 -7.02
CA SER A 207 15.11 -2.25 -6.78
C SER A 207 15.56 -1.57 -8.08
N ILE A 208 15.58 -0.25 -8.09
CA ILE A 208 16.13 0.56 -9.19
C ILE A 208 17.67 0.52 -9.23
N GLY A 209 18.32 -0.06 -8.22
CA GLY A 209 19.76 -0.21 -8.12
C GLY A 209 20.47 1.06 -7.61
N SER A 210 21.62 0.86 -6.94
CA SER A 210 22.42 1.92 -6.31
C SER A 210 22.77 3.05 -7.28
N ASP A 211 23.11 2.71 -8.53
CA ASP A 211 23.50 3.68 -9.55
C ASP A 211 22.37 4.65 -9.93
N ASN A 212 21.11 4.28 -9.65
CA ASN A 212 19.93 5.11 -9.85
C ASN A 212 19.36 5.67 -8.53
N GLY A 213 20.12 5.56 -7.43
CA GLY A 213 19.71 6.02 -6.10
C GLY A 213 18.84 5.03 -5.33
N GLY A 214 18.78 3.75 -5.74
CA GLY A 214 18.17 2.67 -4.96
C GLY A 214 19.07 2.17 -3.82
N ILE A 215 18.61 1.16 -3.09
CA ILE A 215 19.36 0.59 -1.96
C ILE A 215 20.65 -0.11 -2.43
N ASP A 216 21.77 0.21 -1.78
CA ASP A 216 23.05 -0.46 -2.01
C ASP A 216 22.99 -1.97 -1.69
N GLY A 217 23.56 -2.78 -2.58
CA GLY A 217 23.58 -4.23 -2.44
C GLY A 217 22.23 -4.92 -2.71
N ALA A 218 21.21 -4.17 -3.15
CA ALA A 218 19.99 -4.77 -3.66
C ALA A 218 20.29 -5.64 -4.89
N HIS A 219 19.68 -6.81 -4.96
CA HIS A 219 19.84 -7.69 -6.10
C HIS A 219 19.08 -7.11 -7.31
N ALA A 220 19.78 -6.96 -8.43
CA ALA A 220 19.27 -6.29 -9.64
C ALA A 220 17.94 -6.82 -10.18
N TYR A 221 17.64 -8.12 -9.99
CA TYR A 221 16.48 -8.78 -10.60
C TYR A 221 15.49 -9.41 -9.61
N LYS A 222 15.74 -9.33 -8.30
CA LYS A 222 15.01 -10.14 -7.33
C LYS A 222 14.30 -9.28 -6.29
N GLY A 223 13.04 -9.59 -6.08
CA GLY A 223 12.18 -8.98 -5.08
C GLY A 223 10.86 -9.75 -5.00
N TYR A 224 9.99 -9.32 -4.10
CA TYR A 224 8.67 -9.91 -3.91
C TYR A 224 7.62 -8.81 -4.01
N ALA A 225 6.59 -9.03 -4.81
CA ALA A 225 5.42 -8.17 -4.83
C ALA A 225 4.33 -8.71 -3.92
N GLY A 226 3.27 -7.90 -3.78
CA GLY A 226 2.00 -8.14 -3.09
C GLY A 226 1.93 -9.37 -2.19
N GLY A 227 1.90 -9.09 -0.89
CA GLY A 227 1.55 -10.03 0.18
C GLY A 227 0.20 -9.61 0.73
N VAL A 228 0.15 -8.44 1.36
CA VAL A 228 -1.09 -7.86 1.87
C VAL A 228 -1.15 -6.36 1.55
N PHE A 229 -2.37 -5.83 1.38
CA PHE A 229 -2.58 -4.39 1.29
C PHE A 229 -3.88 -3.95 1.95
N MET A 230 -3.93 -2.65 2.24
CA MET A 230 -5.09 -1.92 2.74
C MET A 230 -5.36 -0.72 1.83
N LEU A 231 -6.64 -0.48 1.54
CA LEU A 231 -7.13 0.76 0.96
C LEU A 231 -8.19 1.36 1.89
N GLU A 232 -8.07 2.63 2.20
CA GLU A 232 -8.96 3.34 3.11
C GLU A 232 -9.50 4.60 2.43
N PHE A 233 -10.80 4.84 2.55
CA PHE A 233 -11.46 6.03 2.04
C PHE A 233 -11.85 6.99 3.15
N HIS A 234 -11.37 8.23 3.07
CA HIS A 234 -11.60 9.28 4.07
C HIS A 234 -12.77 10.21 3.72
N GLY A 235 -13.46 9.95 2.60
CA GLY A 235 -14.48 10.84 2.06
C GLY A 235 -13.95 11.83 1.04
N ARG A 236 -14.85 12.67 0.51
CA ARG A 236 -14.43 13.82 -0.30
C ARG A 236 -13.74 14.80 0.61
N GLY A 237 -12.49 15.12 0.31
CA GLY A 237 -11.85 16.29 0.92
C GLY A 237 -12.77 17.47 0.66
N THR A 238 -13.11 18.27 1.67
CA THR A 238 -13.83 19.52 1.41
C THR A 238 -13.00 20.25 0.37
N SER A 239 -13.51 20.36 -0.85
CA SER A 239 -12.95 21.30 -1.81
C SER A 239 -12.93 22.60 -1.03
N VAL A 240 -11.72 23.12 -0.80
CA VAL A 240 -11.58 24.50 -0.39
C VAL A 240 -12.08 25.26 -1.61
N LYS A 241 -13.40 25.41 -1.72
CA LYS A 241 -13.97 26.61 -2.32
C LYS A 241 -13.25 27.68 -1.55
N ALA A 242 -12.28 28.30 -2.22
CA ALA A 242 -11.48 29.39 -1.72
C ALA A 242 -12.40 30.19 -0.82
N LYS A 243 -12.04 30.28 0.46
CA LYS A 243 -12.78 31.00 1.51
C LYS A 243 -12.72 32.49 1.16
N ARG A 244 -13.27 32.87 0.01
CA ARG A 244 -13.35 34.19 -0.56
C ARG A 244 -14.62 34.82 0.01
N LYS A 245 -14.67 34.88 1.33
CA LYS A 245 -15.65 35.61 2.14
C LYS A 245 -15.23 35.56 3.62
N LEU A 246 -14.07 36.12 3.93
CA LEU A 246 -13.75 36.49 5.32
C LEU A 246 -12.73 37.65 5.41
N THR A 247 -12.71 38.52 4.39
CA THR A 247 -11.89 39.75 4.40
C THR A 247 -12.72 41.04 4.46
N THR A 248 -14.03 40.96 4.69
CA THR A 248 -14.90 42.17 4.75
C THR A 248 -15.55 42.38 6.12
N MET A 249 -15.00 41.82 7.19
CA MET A 249 -15.54 42.00 8.55
C MET A 249 -14.53 42.50 9.58
N TRP A 250 -13.38 43.02 9.13
CA TRP A 250 -12.37 43.66 9.99
C TRP A 250 -12.18 45.16 9.71
N SER A 251 -12.94 45.76 8.77
CA SER A 251 -12.88 47.21 8.52
C SER A 251 -14.02 48.02 9.16
N LEU A 252 -14.90 47.39 9.95
CA LEU A 252 -16.01 48.08 10.64
C LEU A 252 -15.85 48.19 12.17
N LEU A 253 -14.71 47.77 12.72
CA LEU A 253 -14.43 47.78 14.16
C LEU A 253 -13.24 48.68 14.58
N LYS A 254 -12.86 49.63 13.73
CA LYS A 254 -11.87 50.69 14.05
C LYS A 254 -12.38 52.11 13.76
N SER A 255 -13.64 52.39 14.06
CA SER A 255 -14.20 53.76 13.98
C SER A 255 -15.12 54.13 15.15
N THR A 256 -14.98 53.47 16.29
CA THR A 256 -15.56 53.97 17.53
C THR A 256 -14.69 53.55 18.70
N TYR A 257 -14.22 54.56 19.45
CA TYR A 257 -13.18 54.60 20.49
C TYR A 257 -11.78 54.96 19.98
#